data_AF-A0A4R0GE95-F1
#
_entry.id   AF-A0A4R0GE95-F1
#
_cell.length_a   1.000
_cell.length_b   1.000
_cell.length_c   1.000
_cell.angle_alpha   90.00
_cell.angle_beta   90.00
_cell.angle_gamma   90.00
#
_symmetry.space_group_name_H-M   'P 1'
#
loop_
_entity.id
_entity.type
_entity.pdbx_description
1 polymer ?
#
loop_
_entity_poly.entity_id
_entity_poly.type
_entity_poly.pdbx_seq_one_letter_code
_entity_poly.pdbx_strand_id
1 'polypeptide(L)'
;MIRTHDAGSLRATDAGTTVTLAGWVARRRDHGGVIFVDLRDASGVVQVVFREEDAHALRNEYCVKVVGEVTRRPEGNENPELPTGEIEVTATELDVLSEAAPLPLPVDDQVVAGDDIRLKYRYLDLRRSGPARAMRLRSRANQLARTVLHERDFLEIETPTLTRSTPEGARDFLVPVRLQPGSWYALPQSPQLFKQLLMVGGMERYYQIARCYRDEDFRADRQPEFTQLDIEMSFVTEDDVIDLGEAIVAALWSDLAGYEIPRPIPRITWHDAMARYGSDKPDLRYGVELTELTDYLRGTQFRVFAGAIDAGGYVGAVVMPGGAGQTRKELDGWQDWAKARGAKGLAYVVLDAETGEARGPVAKNLSAEHLAGLADAVGAKPGDAIFFAASAETREAQELLGAARIEIAKRAGLVDESAWAFCWVVDAPMFEKTDEGGWTAVHHPFTSPNSEWVDRFEDAPDRALAYAYDIVCNGNEIGGGSIRIHRRDVQQRVFELLGITPEEAQDKFGFLLEAFSYGPPPHGGIAFGWDRVCMLLAGADSIREVIAFPKTRGGFDPLTGAPTPITAQQRTEAGIDAKPKPAQAPHPGTAGPAAPVSTPT
;
A
#
# COMPACT_ATOMS: atom_id res chain seq x y z
N MET A 1 0.23 -6.72 39.52
CA MET A 1 1.33 -6.20 38.69
C MET A 1 2.55 -5.99 39.57
N ILE A 2 3.78 -6.18 39.04
CA ILE A 2 5.02 -5.94 39.79
C ILE A 2 5.39 -4.45 39.90
N ARG A 3 4.69 -3.59 39.13
CA ARG A 3 4.80 -2.13 39.17
C ARG A 3 3.51 -1.51 39.72
N THR A 4 3.64 -0.32 40.28
CA THR A 4 2.53 0.51 40.79
C THR A 4 2.14 1.64 39.83
N HIS A 5 3.11 2.14 39.05
CA HIS A 5 2.96 3.25 38.12
C HIS A 5 3.70 2.94 36.83
N ASP A 6 3.33 3.64 35.76
CA ASP A 6 4.07 3.63 34.51
C ASP A 6 5.18 4.70 34.57
N ALA A 7 6.35 4.40 34.02
CA ALA A 7 7.53 5.28 34.16
C ALA A 7 7.26 6.70 33.63
N GLY A 8 6.72 6.81 32.42
CA GLY A 8 6.40 8.07 31.74
C GLY A 8 5.16 8.80 32.26
N SER A 9 4.36 8.20 33.18
CA SER A 9 3.16 8.86 33.71
C SER A 9 3.44 9.79 34.88
N LEU A 10 4.59 9.68 35.53
CA LEU A 10 4.92 10.47 36.74
C LEU A 10 5.03 11.97 36.45
N ARG A 11 4.54 12.79 37.37
CA ARG A 11 4.52 14.25 37.30
C ARG A 11 4.95 14.86 38.63
N ALA A 12 5.14 16.18 38.64
CA ALA A 12 5.47 16.94 39.84
C ALA A 12 4.43 16.84 40.96
N THR A 13 3.18 16.48 40.63
CA THR A 13 2.10 16.19 41.59
C THR A 13 2.33 14.90 42.38
N ASP A 14 3.20 14.01 41.91
CA ASP A 14 3.47 12.73 42.57
C ASP A 14 4.63 12.81 43.57
N ALA A 15 5.25 13.99 43.75
CA ALA A 15 6.37 14.17 44.66
C ALA A 15 6.04 13.80 46.13
N GLY A 16 6.94 13.08 46.79
CA GLY A 16 6.78 12.53 48.13
C GLY A 16 6.09 11.16 48.17
N THR A 17 5.70 10.61 47.02
CA THR A 17 5.10 9.27 46.95
C THR A 17 6.16 8.19 46.71
N THR A 18 6.00 7.04 47.35
CA THR A 18 6.80 5.84 47.04
C THR A 18 6.16 5.09 45.89
N VAL A 19 6.96 4.79 44.86
CA VAL A 19 6.54 4.09 43.66
C VAL A 19 7.41 2.86 43.40
N THR A 20 6.79 1.82 42.85
CA THR A 20 7.48 0.71 42.21
C THR A 20 7.35 0.82 40.70
N LEU A 21 8.48 0.86 40.00
CA LEU A 21 8.60 0.92 38.54
C LEU A 21 9.28 -0.33 38.02
N ALA A 22 8.95 -0.74 36.79
CA ALA A 22 9.63 -1.82 36.10
C ALA A 22 9.79 -1.46 34.62
N GLY A 23 10.99 -1.66 34.07
CA GLY A 23 11.32 -1.26 32.71
C GLY A 23 12.77 -1.58 32.34
N TRP A 24 13.27 -0.90 31.32
CA TRP A 24 14.63 -1.07 30.81
C TRP A 24 15.48 0.16 31.10
N VAL A 25 16.74 -0.06 31.47
CA VAL A 25 17.75 0.98 31.57
C VAL A 25 18.02 1.53 30.16
N ALA A 26 17.43 2.67 29.77
CA ALA A 26 17.68 3.27 28.47
C ALA A 26 19.08 3.87 28.38
N ARG A 27 19.49 4.57 29.44
CA ARG A 27 20.81 5.19 29.57
C ARG A 27 21.26 5.17 31.01
N ARG A 28 22.56 4.97 31.22
CA ARG A 28 23.25 5.12 32.51
C ARG A 28 24.28 6.25 32.44
N ARG A 29 24.33 7.09 33.47
CA ARG A 29 25.31 8.16 33.65
C ARG A 29 25.89 8.05 35.06
N ASP A 30 27.21 8.11 35.17
CA ASP A 30 27.95 7.96 36.43
C ASP A 30 28.75 9.24 36.70
N HIS A 31 28.46 9.90 37.82
CA HIS A 31 29.08 11.17 38.20
C HIS A 31 29.95 11.07 39.46
N GLY A 32 30.42 9.87 39.80
CA GLY A 32 31.30 9.65 40.96
C GLY A 32 30.54 9.86 42.28
N GLY A 33 29.90 8.79 42.76
CA GLY A 33 29.11 8.79 44.00
C GLY A 33 27.59 8.91 43.80
N VAL A 34 27.14 9.21 42.58
CA VAL A 34 25.72 9.17 42.19
C VAL A 34 25.59 8.61 40.79
N ILE A 35 24.66 7.66 40.61
CA ILE A 35 24.34 7.05 39.31
C ILE A 35 22.94 7.49 38.90
N PHE A 36 22.83 8.00 37.67
CA PHE A 36 21.56 8.35 37.05
C PHE A 36 21.22 7.32 35.99
N VAL A 37 20.00 6.81 36.05
CA VAL A 37 19.44 5.88 35.08
C VAL A 37 18.18 6.49 34.49
N ASP A 38 18.11 6.51 33.17
CA ASP A 38 16.86 6.77 32.47
C ASP A 38 16.12 5.44 32.36
N LEU A 39 15.08 5.24 33.16
CA LEU A 39 14.26 4.03 33.16
C LEU A 39 13.12 4.20 32.16
N ARG A 40 13.08 3.33 31.14
CA ARG A 40 12.10 3.36 30.06
C ARG A 40 11.10 2.21 30.18
N ASP A 41 9.82 2.53 29.98
CA ASP A 41 8.79 1.53 29.71
C ASP A 41 7.92 1.96 28.51
N ALA A 42 6.78 1.30 28.31
CA ALA A 42 5.89 1.59 27.19
C ALA A 42 5.26 3.00 27.22
N SER A 43 5.22 3.66 28.39
CA SER A 43 4.61 4.98 28.58
C SER A 43 5.60 6.14 28.41
N GLY A 44 6.91 5.87 28.49
CA GLY A 44 7.94 6.88 28.39
C GLY A 44 9.17 6.58 29.25
N VAL A 45 9.84 7.64 29.69
CA VAL A 45 11.11 7.59 30.43
C VAL A 45 10.98 8.39 31.71
N VAL A 46 11.60 7.92 32.80
CA VAL A 46 11.82 8.69 34.03
C VAL A 46 13.25 8.53 34.52
N GLN A 47 13.81 9.59 35.10
CA GLN A 47 15.12 9.52 35.74
C GLN A 47 15.01 8.85 37.10
N VAL A 48 15.89 7.88 37.35
CA VAL A 48 16.08 7.18 38.62
C VAL A 48 17.48 7.51 39.12
N VAL A 49 17.58 7.91 40.38
CA VAL A 49 18.84 8.27 41.03
C VAL A 49 19.20 7.20 42.06
N PHE A 50 20.42 6.67 41.94
CA PHE A 50 21.00 5.74 42.90
C PHE A 50 22.17 6.41 43.62
N ARG A 51 22.15 6.36 44.95
CA ARG A 51 23.22 6.89 45.82
C ARG A 51 24.11 5.78 46.41
N GLU A 52 23.79 4.52 46.14
CA GLU A 52 24.50 3.33 46.62
C GLU A 52 25.25 2.63 45.48
N GLU A 53 26.22 1.77 45.82
CA GLU A 53 27.12 1.13 44.86
C GLU A 53 26.44 0.09 43.95
N ASP A 54 25.28 -0.46 44.34
CA ASP A 54 24.62 -1.59 43.67
C ASP A 54 24.20 -1.29 42.21
N ALA A 55 24.07 -0.01 41.84
CA ALA A 55 23.75 0.40 40.47
C ALA A 55 24.97 0.48 39.52
N HIS A 56 26.21 0.25 39.98
CA HIS A 56 27.41 0.27 39.12
C HIS A 56 27.41 -0.85 38.07
N ALA A 57 26.74 -1.97 38.34
CA ALA A 57 26.65 -3.11 37.43
C ALA A 57 25.69 -2.86 36.25
N LEU A 58 24.73 -1.93 36.39
CA LEU A 58 23.71 -1.67 35.38
C LEU A 58 24.33 -1.29 34.03
N ARG A 59 23.78 -1.83 32.95
CA ARG A 59 24.10 -1.46 31.57
C ARG A 59 22.82 -1.14 30.81
N ASN A 60 22.96 -0.52 29.65
CA ASN A 60 21.83 -0.25 28.78
C ASN A 60 21.07 -1.55 28.48
N GLU A 61 19.74 -1.44 28.46
CA GLU A 61 18.76 -2.50 28.24
C GLU A 61 18.69 -3.59 29.31
N TYR A 62 19.33 -3.42 30.48
CA TYR A 62 19.01 -4.23 31.65
C TYR A 62 17.54 -4.05 32.01
N CYS A 63 16.81 -5.14 32.20
CA CYS A 63 15.44 -5.13 32.70
C CYS A 63 15.48 -5.09 34.23
N VAL A 64 14.88 -4.07 34.82
CA VAL A 64 14.98 -3.83 36.26
C VAL A 64 13.62 -3.49 36.86
N LYS A 65 13.48 -3.78 38.15
CA LYS A 65 12.42 -3.26 39.01
C LYS A 65 13.08 -2.34 40.04
N VAL A 66 12.50 -1.16 40.22
CA VAL A 66 12.99 -0.14 41.16
C VAL A 66 11.86 0.22 42.10
N VAL A 67 12.15 0.26 43.41
CA VAL A 67 11.31 0.94 44.40
C VAL A 67 12.02 2.23 44.79
N GLY A 68 11.29 3.33 44.86
CA GLY A 68 11.87 4.61 45.26
C GLY A 68 10.84 5.69 45.51
N GLU A 69 11.29 6.82 46.03
CA GLU A 69 10.46 8.00 46.29
C GLU A 69 10.57 8.99 45.12
N VAL A 70 9.43 9.51 44.65
CA VAL A 70 9.40 10.58 43.66
C VAL A 70 9.82 11.89 44.33
N THR A 71 10.85 12.53 43.81
CA THR A 71 11.36 13.81 44.28
C THR A 71 11.37 14.84 43.16
N ARG A 72 11.18 16.12 43.47
CA ARG A 72 11.47 17.18 42.51
C ARG A 72 12.95 17.20 42.21
N ARG A 73 13.30 17.44 40.95
CA ARG A 73 14.70 17.67 40.59
C ARG A 73 15.20 18.94 41.26
N PRO A 74 16.50 19.03 41.58
CA PRO A 74 17.11 20.28 42.00
C PRO A 74 16.93 21.38 40.94
N GLU A 75 16.83 22.63 41.40
CA GLU A 75 16.71 23.80 40.51
C GLU A 75 17.86 23.83 39.49
N GLY A 76 17.52 23.96 38.21
CA GLY A 76 18.46 23.94 37.09
C GLY A 76 18.71 22.56 36.46
N ASN A 77 18.16 21.49 37.05
CA ASN A 77 18.29 20.11 36.53
C ASN A 77 16.99 19.60 35.86
N GLU A 78 15.98 20.44 35.75
CA GLU A 78 14.75 20.13 35.03
C GLU A 78 15.03 19.87 33.54
N ASN A 79 14.37 18.85 32.97
CA ASN A 79 14.48 18.56 31.54
C ASN A 79 13.17 18.92 30.81
N PRO A 80 13.09 20.07 30.12
CA PRO A 80 11.86 20.48 29.44
C PRO A 80 11.48 19.57 28.26
N GLU A 81 12.38 18.71 27.78
CA GLU A 81 12.12 17.77 26.69
C GLU A 81 11.37 16.50 27.15
N LEU A 82 11.26 16.25 28.47
CA LEU A 82 10.61 15.08 29.03
C LEU A 82 9.35 15.44 29.83
N PRO A 83 8.23 14.72 29.66
CA PRO A 83 7.05 14.91 30.51
C PRO A 83 7.30 14.66 32.00
N THR A 84 8.31 13.86 32.32
CA THR A 84 8.79 13.54 33.68
C THR A 84 9.95 14.44 34.12
N GLY A 85 10.26 15.48 33.34
CA GLY A 85 11.49 16.26 33.45
C GLY A 85 11.63 17.12 34.70
N GLU A 86 10.54 17.41 35.40
CA GLU A 86 10.55 18.14 36.68
C GLU A 86 10.82 17.22 37.89
N ILE A 87 10.79 15.90 37.71
CA ILE A 87 10.93 14.92 38.79
C ILE A 87 12.03 13.90 38.51
N GLU A 88 12.41 13.20 39.57
CA GLU A 88 13.24 12.00 39.53
C GLU A 88 12.78 11.04 40.63
N VAL A 89 13.18 9.77 40.53
CA VAL A 89 12.89 8.76 41.56
C VAL A 89 14.19 8.44 42.30
N THR A 90 14.26 8.77 43.58
CA THR A 90 15.37 8.35 44.43
C THR A 90 15.16 6.88 44.81
N ALA A 91 15.98 5.99 44.26
CA ALA A 91 15.84 4.56 44.45
C ALA A 91 16.21 4.13 45.87
N THR A 92 15.39 3.28 46.46
CA THR A 92 15.62 2.62 47.74
C THR A 92 15.82 1.11 47.58
N GLU A 93 15.30 0.51 46.51
CA GLU A 93 15.53 -0.89 46.17
C GLU A 93 15.74 -1.04 44.66
N LEU A 94 16.66 -1.93 44.30
CA LEU A 94 16.94 -2.33 42.91
C LEU A 94 16.89 -3.85 42.81
N ASP A 95 16.13 -4.34 41.84
CA ASP A 95 16.06 -5.75 41.48
C ASP A 95 16.34 -5.88 39.98
N VAL A 96 17.45 -6.52 39.64
CA VAL A 96 17.81 -6.80 38.24
C VAL A 96 17.05 -8.05 37.80
N LEU A 97 15.94 -7.83 37.10
CA LEU A 97 15.08 -8.89 36.61
C LEU A 97 15.77 -9.71 35.50
N SER A 98 16.51 -9.04 34.61
CA SER A 98 17.29 -9.68 33.56
C SER A 98 18.41 -8.77 33.07
N GLU A 99 19.62 -9.31 32.95
CA GLU A 99 20.76 -8.62 32.35
C GLU A 99 20.65 -8.56 30.82
N ALA A 100 21.33 -7.58 30.21
CA ALA A 100 21.48 -7.47 28.77
C ALA A 100 22.95 -7.58 28.33
N ALA A 101 23.20 -8.40 27.31
CA ALA A 101 24.49 -8.45 26.63
C ALA A 101 24.78 -7.14 25.87
N PRO A 102 26.04 -6.89 25.45
CA PRO A 102 26.36 -5.78 24.55
C PRO A 102 25.45 -5.78 23.32
N LEU A 103 24.84 -4.63 23.04
CA LEU A 103 23.77 -4.54 22.07
C LEU A 103 24.32 -4.55 20.63
N PRO A 104 23.87 -5.48 19.77
CA PRO A 104 24.21 -5.47 18.35
C PRO A 104 23.47 -4.34 17.59
N LEU A 105 22.38 -3.84 18.17
CA LEU A 105 21.63 -2.67 17.72
C LEU A 105 21.35 -1.78 18.94
N PRO A 106 21.96 -0.60 19.04
CA PRO A 106 21.64 0.37 20.08
C PRO A 106 20.16 0.78 20.04
N VAL A 107 19.49 0.82 21.21
CA VAL A 107 18.13 1.36 21.34
C VAL A 107 18.20 2.88 21.50
N ASP A 108 18.59 3.53 20.42
CA ASP A 108 18.74 4.98 20.32
C ASP A 108 18.15 5.45 18.97
N ASP A 109 17.37 6.51 19.00
CA ASP A 109 16.72 7.06 17.80
C ASP A 109 17.71 7.79 16.89
N GLN A 110 18.84 8.26 17.44
CA GLN A 110 19.90 8.95 16.66
C GLN A 110 20.78 7.98 15.86
N VAL A 111 20.73 6.69 16.19
CA VAL A 111 21.53 5.67 15.49
C VAL A 111 20.83 5.26 14.21
N VAL A 112 21.47 5.55 13.08
CA VAL A 112 21.06 5.06 11.76
C VAL A 112 21.71 3.71 11.51
N ALA A 113 20.92 2.64 11.58
CA ALA A 113 21.33 1.28 11.24
C ALA A 113 20.66 0.84 9.94
N GLY A 114 21.38 0.09 9.10
CA GLY A 114 20.83 -0.49 7.89
C GLY A 114 19.79 -1.58 8.17
N ASP A 115 18.93 -1.85 7.19
CA ASP A 115 17.86 -2.86 7.25
C ASP A 115 18.36 -4.22 7.72
N ASP A 116 19.55 -4.67 7.27
CA ASP A 116 20.10 -5.98 7.60
C ASP A 116 20.27 -6.19 9.12
N ILE A 117 20.73 -5.16 9.84
CA ILE A 117 20.90 -5.22 11.30
C ILE A 117 19.54 -5.01 11.99
N ARG A 118 18.77 -4.02 11.53
CA ARG A 118 17.47 -3.68 12.14
C ARG A 118 16.49 -4.83 12.08
N LEU A 119 16.37 -5.50 10.94
CA LEU A 119 15.46 -6.63 10.77
C LEU A 119 15.96 -7.89 11.49
N LYS A 120 17.27 -8.15 11.51
CA LYS A 120 17.85 -9.26 12.28
C LYS A 120 17.62 -9.13 13.78
N TYR A 121 17.67 -7.91 14.30
CA TYR A 121 17.44 -7.58 15.71
C TYR A 121 16.13 -6.81 15.91
N ARG A 122 15.08 -7.16 15.15
CA ARG A 122 13.81 -6.40 15.13
C ARG A 122 13.16 -6.25 16.50
N TYR A 123 13.35 -7.22 17.40
CA TYR A 123 12.88 -7.14 18.80
C TYR A 123 13.58 -6.05 19.63
N LEU A 124 14.81 -5.64 19.27
CA LEU A 124 15.47 -4.45 19.83
C LEU A 124 15.05 -3.19 19.08
N ASP A 125 14.93 -3.24 17.74
CA ASP A 125 14.50 -2.11 16.92
C ASP A 125 13.11 -1.62 17.33
N LEU A 126 12.18 -2.53 17.64
CA LEU A 126 10.84 -2.23 18.14
C LEU A 126 10.82 -1.57 19.52
N ARG A 127 11.94 -1.47 20.24
CA ARG A 127 12.06 -0.68 21.47
C ARG A 127 12.36 0.79 21.21
N ARG A 128 12.86 1.15 20.02
CA ARG A 128 13.12 2.52 19.58
C ARG A 128 11.80 3.27 19.38
N SER A 129 11.80 4.59 19.57
CA SER A 129 10.53 5.33 19.67
C SER A 129 9.76 5.32 18.35
N GLY A 130 10.45 5.46 17.21
CA GLY A 130 9.85 5.43 15.87
C GLY A 130 9.12 4.13 15.56
N PRO A 131 9.82 2.97 15.50
CA PRO A 131 9.18 1.67 15.26
C PRO A 131 8.08 1.33 16.28
N ALA A 132 8.29 1.65 17.56
CA ALA A 132 7.28 1.41 18.59
C ALA A 132 6.02 2.29 18.40
N ARG A 133 6.18 3.54 17.96
CA ARG A 133 5.06 4.44 17.63
C ARG A 133 4.29 3.94 16.42
N ALA A 134 4.98 3.45 15.39
CA ALA A 134 4.35 2.88 14.20
C ALA A 134 3.45 1.67 14.55
N MET A 135 3.89 0.76 15.43
CA MET A 135 3.06 -0.38 15.87
C MET A 135 1.81 0.08 16.65
N ARG A 136 1.97 1.07 17.54
CA ARG A 136 0.84 1.63 18.29
C ARG A 136 -0.15 2.35 17.38
N LEU A 137 0.34 3.14 16.42
CA LEU A 137 -0.47 3.80 15.40
C LEU A 137 -1.28 2.78 14.61
N ARG A 138 -0.65 1.70 14.13
CA ARG A 138 -1.36 0.62 13.43
C ARG A 138 -2.46 -0.01 14.29
N SER A 139 -2.19 -0.28 15.58
CA SER A 139 -3.21 -0.80 16.49
C SER A 139 -4.39 0.16 16.66
N ARG A 140 -4.12 1.47 16.72
CA ARG A 140 -5.17 2.50 16.81
C ARG A 140 -5.95 2.62 15.50
N ALA A 141 -5.28 2.57 14.35
CA ALA A 141 -5.93 2.54 13.04
C ALA A 141 -6.89 1.34 12.92
N ASN A 142 -6.46 0.15 13.34
CA ASN A 142 -7.30 -1.05 13.37
C ASN A 142 -8.56 -0.82 14.23
N GLN A 143 -8.42 -0.19 15.39
CA GLN A 143 -9.54 0.10 16.28
C GLN A 143 -10.52 1.08 15.64
N LEU A 144 -10.03 2.18 15.08
CA LEU A 144 -10.86 3.22 14.44
C LEU A 144 -11.67 2.66 13.27
N ALA A 145 -11.05 1.86 12.40
CA ALA A 145 -11.76 1.24 11.29
C ALA A 145 -12.90 0.32 11.77
N ARG A 146 -12.62 -0.52 12.79
CA ARG A 146 -13.65 -1.34 13.41
C ARG A 146 -14.79 -0.51 14.02
N THR A 147 -14.46 0.62 14.66
CA THR A 147 -15.48 1.53 15.21
C THR A 147 -16.40 2.05 14.12
N VAL A 148 -15.86 2.60 13.03
CA VAL A 148 -16.67 3.12 11.90
C VAL A 148 -17.55 2.02 11.29
N LEU A 149 -17.01 0.81 11.12
CA LEU A 149 -17.71 -0.33 10.53
C LEU A 149 -18.82 -0.84 11.46
N HIS A 150 -18.56 -0.97 12.76
CA HIS A 150 -19.58 -1.39 13.73
C HIS A 150 -20.69 -0.35 13.92
N GLU A 151 -20.37 0.94 13.84
CA GLU A 151 -21.38 2.01 13.83
C GLU A 151 -22.30 1.97 12.60
N ARG A 152 -21.90 1.24 11.56
CA ARG A 152 -22.66 1.01 10.32
C ARG A 152 -23.14 -0.44 10.19
N ASP A 153 -23.26 -1.16 11.31
CA ASP A 153 -23.80 -2.52 11.39
C ASP A 153 -23.05 -3.59 10.57
N PHE A 154 -21.75 -3.40 10.32
CA PHE A 154 -20.95 -4.41 9.64
C PHE A 154 -20.57 -5.56 10.59
N LEU A 155 -20.48 -6.76 10.02
CA LEU A 155 -20.05 -7.98 10.70
C LEU A 155 -18.57 -8.27 10.42
N GLU A 156 -17.76 -8.42 11.47
CA GLU A 156 -16.40 -8.97 11.35
C GLU A 156 -16.50 -10.50 11.21
N ILE A 157 -16.26 -11.04 10.02
CA ILE A 157 -16.37 -12.49 9.76
C ILE A 157 -15.01 -13.00 9.28
N GLU A 158 -14.48 -14.02 9.93
CA GLU A 158 -13.23 -14.65 9.50
C GLU A 158 -13.46 -15.57 8.30
N THR A 159 -12.56 -15.50 7.31
CA THR A 159 -12.60 -16.38 6.13
C THR A 159 -11.43 -17.38 6.14
N PRO A 160 -11.57 -18.56 5.54
CA PRO A 160 -10.49 -19.56 5.49
C PRO A 160 -9.22 -19.05 4.79
N THR A 161 -8.05 -19.47 5.29
CA THR A 161 -6.74 -19.20 4.66
C THR A 161 -6.15 -20.41 3.93
N LEU A 162 -6.72 -21.61 4.11
CA LEU A 162 -6.39 -22.79 3.33
C LEU A 162 -7.49 -22.98 2.29
N THR A 163 -7.26 -22.46 1.08
CA THR A 163 -8.27 -22.33 0.03
C THR A 163 -7.97 -23.23 -1.16
N ARG A 164 -8.89 -23.25 -2.12
CA ARG A 164 -8.61 -23.78 -3.46
C ARG A 164 -7.72 -22.78 -4.22
N SER A 165 -6.80 -23.29 -5.04
CA SER A 165 -6.05 -22.44 -5.99
C SER A 165 -6.97 -21.98 -7.11
N THR A 166 -7.08 -20.66 -7.26
CA THR A 166 -7.91 -19.99 -8.25
C THR A 166 -7.07 -18.92 -8.94
N PRO A 167 -7.05 -18.84 -10.29
CA PRO A 167 -6.31 -17.80 -10.97
C PRO A 167 -7.00 -16.45 -10.76
N GLU A 168 -6.51 -15.67 -9.78
CA GLU A 168 -6.98 -14.32 -9.42
C GLU A 168 -6.02 -13.21 -9.89
N GLY A 169 -5.02 -13.55 -10.72
CA GLY A 169 -4.09 -12.59 -11.34
C GLY A 169 -2.66 -12.70 -10.84
N ALA A 170 -2.42 -13.09 -9.58
CA ALA A 170 -1.08 -13.41 -9.07
C ALA A 170 -0.85 -14.92 -8.95
N ARG A 171 0.37 -15.33 -8.61
CA ARG A 171 0.69 -16.72 -8.27
C ARG A 171 0.37 -17.00 -6.80
N ASP A 172 -0.25 -18.14 -6.53
CA ASP A 172 -0.57 -18.59 -5.19
C ASP A 172 0.65 -19.17 -4.45
N PHE A 173 0.73 -18.93 -3.14
CA PHE A 173 1.51 -19.78 -2.25
C PHE A 173 0.75 -21.10 -2.00
N LEU A 174 1.42 -22.24 -2.18
CA LEU A 174 0.82 -23.56 -2.04
C LEU A 174 1.18 -24.23 -0.70
N VAL A 175 0.23 -24.96 -0.12
CA VAL A 175 0.40 -25.73 1.11
C VAL A 175 0.09 -27.21 0.85
N PRO A 176 1.06 -28.12 1.00
CA PRO A 176 0.86 -29.55 0.74
C PRO A 176 -0.05 -30.21 1.78
N VAL A 177 -0.88 -31.16 1.34
CA VAL A 177 -1.80 -31.91 2.22
C VAL A 177 -1.24 -33.28 2.55
N ARG A 178 -0.63 -33.42 3.74
CA ARG A 178 -0.07 -34.71 4.25
C ARG A 178 -1.03 -35.89 4.13
N LEU A 179 -2.32 -35.67 4.41
CA LEU A 179 -3.34 -36.74 4.40
C LEU A 179 -3.83 -37.12 3.00
N GLN A 180 -3.55 -36.30 1.99
CA GLN A 180 -3.98 -36.49 0.60
C GLN A 180 -2.81 -36.19 -0.35
N PRO A 181 -1.79 -37.07 -0.40
CA PRO A 181 -0.60 -36.82 -1.21
C PRO A 181 -0.95 -36.50 -2.67
N GLY A 182 -0.37 -35.42 -3.20
CA GLY A 182 -0.68 -34.87 -4.53
C GLY A 182 -1.74 -33.76 -4.53
N SER A 183 -2.40 -33.49 -3.40
CA SER A 183 -3.34 -32.37 -3.23
C SER A 183 -2.71 -31.20 -2.49
N TRP A 184 -3.17 -29.99 -2.80
CA TRP A 184 -2.61 -28.73 -2.31
C TRP A 184 -3.72 -27.76 -1.94
N TYR A 185 -3.55 -27.06 -0.83
CA TYR A 185 -4.25 -25.79 -0.61
C TYR A 185 -3.48 -24.64 -1.26
N ALA A 186 -4.15 -23.53 -1.50
CA ALA A 186 -3.55 -22.23 -1.76
C ALA A 186 -3.79 -21.29 -0.57
N LEU A 187 -2.88 -20.35 -0.36
CA LEU A 187 -3.12 -19.20 0.51
C LEU A 187 -3.84 -18.11 -0.29
N PRO A 188 -4.86 -17.43 0.27
CA PRO A 188 -5.70 -16.51 -0.49
C PRO A 188 -4.96 -15.23 -0.86
N GLN A 189 -5.10 -14.82 -2.12
CA GLN A 189 -4.65 -13.50 -2.60
C GLN A 189 -5.48 -12.36 -2.02
N SER A 190 -6.74 -12.65 -1.70
CA SER A 190 -7.70 -11.83 -0.95
C SER A 190 -8.90 -12.69 -0.52
N PRO A 191 -9.80 -12.21 0.36
CA PRO A 191 -11.06 -12.91 0.68
C PRO A 191 -12.15 -12.80 -0.41
N GLN A 192 -11.81 -12.36 -1.64
CA GLN A 192 -12.76 -11.95 -2.69
C GLN A 192 -13.88 -12.95 -2.99
N LEU A 193 -13.58 -14.24 -3.06
CA LEU A 193 -14.61 -15.26 -3.34
C LEU A 193 -15.51 -15.50 -2.12
N PHE A 194 -14.93 -15.50 -0.92
CA PHE A 194 -15.69 -15.74 0.32
C PHE A 194 -16.59 -14.56 0.68
N LYS A 195 -16.13 -13.32 0.54
CA LYS A 195 -16.98 -12.16 0.84
C LYS A 195 -18.21 -12.07 -0.07
N GLN A 196 -18.07 -12.45 -1.35
CA GLN A 196 -19.22 -12.58 -2.26
C GLN A 196 -20.17 -13.70 -1.81
N LEU A 197 -19.65 -14.86 -1.38
CA LEU A 197 -20.47 -15.93 -0.82
C LEU A 197 -21.20 -15.50 0.47
N LEU A 198 -20.61 -14.63 1.29
CA LEU A 198 -21.28 -14.04 2.47
C LEU A 198 -22.43 -13.12 2.06
N MET A 199 -22.31 -12.41 0.93
CA MET A 199 -23.42 -11.62 0.38
C MET A 199 -24.56 -12.54 -0.07
N VAL A 200 -24.25 -13.65 -0.76
CA VAL A 200 -25.22 -14.70 -1.10
C VAL A 200 -25.84 -15.33 0.16
N GLY A 201 -25.03 -15.51 1.21
CA GLY A 201 -25.45 -16.03 2.51
C GLY A 201 -26.32 -15.06 3.33
N GLY A 202 -26.59 -13.85 2.84
CA GLY A 202 -27.45 -12.87 3.50
C GLY A 202 -26.80 -12.12 4.67
N MET A 203 -25.46 -12.05 4.73
CA MET A 203 -24.77 -11.27 5.76
C MET A 203 -24.86 -9.76 5.54
N GLU A 204 -25.15 -9.34 4.31
CA GLU A 204 -25.42 -7.95 3.85
C GLU A 204 -24.30 -6.93 4.04
N ARG A 205 -23.56 -6.94 5.14
CA ARG A 205 -22.45 -6.02 5.45
C ARG A 205 -21.34 -6.79 6.15
N TYR A 206 -20.27 -7.03 5.41
CA TYR A 206 -19.12 -7.80 5.86
C TYR A 206 -17.87 -6.92 5.89
N TYR A 207 -17.04 -7.12 6.91
CA TYR A 207 -15.65 -6.72 6.84
C TYR A 207 -14.71 -7.74 7.48
N GLN A 208 -13.43 -7.64 7.14
CA GLN A 208 -12.35 -8.36 7.81
C GLN A 208 -11.03 -7.61 7.66
N ILE A 209 -10.25 -7.51 8.73
CA ILE A 209 -8.84 -7.14 8.62
C ILE A 209 -8.06 -8.43 8.33
N ALA A 210 -7.98 -8.80 7.06
CA ALA A 210 -7.53 -10.10 6.60
C ALA A 210 -6.04 -10.11 6.21
N ARG A 211 -5.38 -11.25 6.42
CA ARG A 211 -4.04 -11.52 5.86
C ARG A 211 -4.19 -12.07 4.44
N CYS A 212 -3.46 -11.48 3.51
CA CYS A 212 -3.43 -11.82 2.09
C CYS A 212 -2.02 -12.25 1.68
N TYR A 213 -1.93 -13.10 0.66
CA TYR A 213 -0.67 -13.73 0.25
C TYR A 213 -0.52 -13.71 -1.28
N ARG A 214 0.61 -13.22 -1.78
CA ARG A 214 0.90 -13.18 -3.22
C ARG A 214 2.35 -13.56 -3.49
N ASP A 215 2.59 -14.59 -4.30
CA ASP A 215 3.93 -15.00 -4.74
C ASP A 215 4.34 -14.21 -6.00
N GLU A 216 4.59 -12.92 -5.81
CA GLU A 216 5.02 -11.99 -6.84
C GLU A 216 6.49 -11.56 -6.67
N ASP A 217 7.05 -10.99 -7.73
CA ASP A 217 8.34 -10.32 -7.65
C ASP A 217 8.33 -9.21 -6.59
N PHE A 218 9.26 -9.32 -5.65
CA PHE A 218 9.37 -8.41 -4.52
C PHE A 218 9.82 -7.00 -4.92
N ARG A 219 9.03 -6.01 -4.50
CA ARG A 219 9.34 -4.57 -4.62
C ARG A 219 9.48 -3.93 -3.25
N ALA A 220 9.99 -2.71 -3.19
CA ALA A 220 10.22 -2.01 -1.91
C ALA A 220 8.93 -1.81 -1.10
N ASP A 221 7.80 -1.70 -1.80
CA ASP A 221 6.45 -1.49 -1.30
C ASP A 221 5.57 -2.76 -1.34
N ARG A 222 6.17 -3.95 -1.53
CA ARG A 222 5.45 -5.24 -1.56
C ARG A 222 6.01 -6.22 -0.53
N GLN A 223 5.11 -6.96 0.09
CA GLN A 223 5.43 -8.06 1.02
C GLN A 223 4.70 -9.32 0.54
N PRO A 224 5.28 -10.52 0.71
CA PRO A 224 4.64 -11.77 0.29
C PRO A 224 3.38 -12.06 1.08
N GLU A 225 3.32 -11.55 2.31
CA GLU A 225 2.15 -11.56 3.18
C GLU A 225 1.86 -10.11 3.59
N PHE A 226 0.62 -9.65 3.42
CA PHE A 226 0.23 -8.27 3.66
C PHE A 226 -1.21 -8.21 4.18
N THR A 227 -1.59 -7.11 4.81
CA THR A 227 -2.91 -6.96 5.45
C THR A 227 -3.81 -6.09 4.61
N GLN A 228 -5.06 -6.52 4.42
CA GLN A 228 -6.12 -5.69 3.86
C GLN A 228 -7.20 -5.44 4.91
N LEU A 229 -7.82 -4.26 4.87
CA LEU A 229 -9.16 -4.08 5.39
C LEU A 229 -10.12 -4.37 4.24
N ASP A 230 -10.71 -5.54 4.24
CA ASP A 230 -11.56 -6.06 3.19
C ASP A 230 -13.03 -5.87 3.59
N ILE A 231 -13.84 -5.30 2.69
CA ILE A 231 -15.22 -4.89 2.94
C ILE A 231 -16.10 -5.31 1.76
N GLU A 232 -17.31 -5.79 2.04
CA GLU A 232 -18.33 -6.08 1.03
C GLU A 232 -19.74 -5.79 1.57
N MET A 233 -20.62 -5.30 0.71
CA MET A 233 -22.00 -4.93 1.03
C MET A 233 -22.97 -5.43 -0.04
N SER A 234 -24.17 -5.83 0.37
CA SER A 234 -25.30 -6.12 -0.53
C SER A 234 -26.20 -4.91 -0.70
N PHE A 235 -26.92 -4.86 -1.82
CA PHE A 235 -27.91 -3.83 -2.17
C PHE A 235 -27.34 -2.40 -2.23
N VAL A 236 -26.08 -2.28 -2.67
CA VAL A 236 -25.35 -1.02 -2.78
C VAL A 236 -25.07 -0.61 -4.21
N THR A 237 -24.89 0.69 -4.39
CA THR A 237 -24.31 1.33 -5.57
C THR A 237 -22.84 1.68 -5.32
N GLU A 238 -22.15 2.13 -6.36
CA GLU A 238 -20.78 2.67 -6.23
C GLU A 238 -20.70 3.82 -5.21
N ASP A 239 -21.69 4.72 -5.21
CA ASP A 239 -21.73 5.86 -4.29
C ASP A 239 -21.81 5.45 -2.82
N ASP A 240 -22.54 4.38 -2.51
CA ASP A 240 -22.67 3.87 -1.13
C ASP A 240 -21.34 3.31 -0.61
N VAL A 241 -20.59 2.63 -1.47
CA VAL A 241 -19.26 2.09 -1.11
C VAL A 241 -18.23 3.22 -0.99
N ILE A 242 -18.29 4.22 -1.86
CA ILE A 242 -17.44 5.41 -1.80
C ILE A 242 -17.72 6.19 -0.49
N ASP A 243 -18.97 6.43 -0.10
CA ASP A 243 -19.31 7.11 1.16
C ASP A 243 -18.70 6.39 2.38
N LEU A 244 -18.81 5.06 2.42
CA LEU A 244 -18.19 4.27 3.48
C LEU A 244 -16.66 4.41 3.47
N GLY A 245 -16.04 4.32 2.29
CA GLY A 245 -14.61 4.51 2.12
C GLY A 245 -14.15 5.88 2.63
N GLU A 246 -14.87 6.95 2.27
CA GLU A 246 -14.63 8.32 2.75
C GLU A 246 -14.76 8.44 4.26
N ALA A 247 -15.78 7.81 4.86
CA ALA A 247 -15.97 7.81 6.31
C ALA A 247 -14.80 7.16 7.06
N ILE A 248 -14.28 6.04 6.55
CA ILE A 248 -13.13 5.34 7.12
C ILE A 248 -11.88 6.22 7.03
N VAL A 249 -11.54 6.75 5.85
CA VAL A 249 -10.32 7.57 5.71
C VAL A 249 -10.41 8.88 6.49
N ALA A 250 -11.59 9.50 6.56
CA ALA A 250 -11.79 10.72 7.36
C ALA A 250 -11.54 10.46 8.85
N ALA A 251 -12.09 9.37 9.40
CA ALA A 251 -11.88 8.99 10.80
C ALA A 251 -10.39 8.71 11.10
N LEU A 252 -9.71 8.01 10.19
CA LEU A 252 -8.29 7.71 10.34
C LEU A 252 -7.41 8.96 10.32
N TRP A 253 -7.58 9.84 9.32
CA TRP A 253 -6.74 11.04 9.20
C TRP A 253 -7.04 12.10 10.26
N SER A 254 -8.30 12.23 10.69
CA SER A 254 -8.66 13.14 11.79
C SER A 254 -8.00 12.71 13.11
N ASP A 255 -8.15 11.44 13.53
CA ASP A 255 -7.64 10.97 14.82
C ASP A 255 -6.11 10.77 14.83
N LEU A 256 -5.53 10.29 13.73
CA LEU A 256 -4.11 9.88 13.69
C LEU A 256 -3.17 10.93 13.09
N ALA A 257 -3.65 11.78 12.20
CA ALA A 257 -2.85 12.82 11.54
C ALA A 257 -3.30 14.24 11.91
N GLY A 258 -4.39 14.40 12.68
CA GLY A 258 -4.96 15.72 12.97
C GLY A 258 -5.42 16.46 11.72
N TYR A 259 -5.76 15.73 10.66
CA TYR A 259 -6.12 16.29 9.35
C TYR A 259 -7.58 16.02 9.02
N GLU A 260 -8.35 17.09 8.82
CA GLU A 260 -9.73 17.01 8.36
C GLU A 260 -9.78 16.95 6.84
N ILE A 261 -10.14 15.78 6.30
CA ILE A 261 -10.29 15.59 4.85
C ILE A 261 -11.53 16.36 4.36
N PRO A 262 -11.39 17.28 3.40
CA PRO A 262 -12.54 17.91 2.74
C PRO A 262 -13.39 16.85 2.03
N ARG A 263 -14.70 16.87 2.27
CA ARG A 263 -15.66 15.91 1.68
C ARG A 263 -16.77 16.63 0.89
N PRO A 264 -17.29 16.04 -0.20
CA PRO A 264 -16.87 14.74 -0.77
C PRO A 264 -15.45 14.81 -1.36
N ILE A 265 -14.73 13.69 -1.33
CA ILE A 265 -13.39 13.62 -1.93
C ILE A 265 -13.55 13.76 -3.45
N PRO A 266 -12.70 14.57 -4.13
CA PRO A 266 -12.79 14.75 -5.58
C PRO A 266 -12.73 13.42 -6.34
N ARG A 267 -13.55 13.28 -7.37
CA ARG A 267 -13.52 12.15 -8.29
C ARG A 267 -12.93 12.56 -9.63
N ILE A 268 -12.15 11.69 -10.23
CA ILE A 268 -11.59 11.83 -11.57
C ILE A 268 -11.80 10.53 -12.34
N THR A 269 -12.16 10.61 -13.61
CA THR A 269 -12.26 9.40 -14.44
C THR A 269 -10.87 8.83 -14.68
N TRP A 270 -10.76 7.52 -14.91
CA TRP A 270 -9.50 6.88 -15.26
C TRP A 270 -8.87 7.53 -16.49
N HIS A 271 -9.69 7.85 -17.51
CA HIS A 271 -9.21 8.52 -18.73
C HIS A 271 -8.67 9.93 -18.44
N ASP A 272 -9.34 10.73 -17.61
CA ASP A 272 -8.84 12.05 -17.24
C ASP A 272 -7.57 11.96 -16.38
N ALA A 273 -7.48 10.97 -15.49
CA ALA A 273 -6.29 10.74 -14.67
C ALA A 273 -5.08 10.40 -15.55
N MET A 274 -5.27 9.50 -16.52
CA MET A 274 -4.25 9.14 -17.50
C MET A 274 -3.90 10.30 -18.44
N ALA A 275 -4.89 11.04 -18.93
CA ALA A 275 -4.68 12.17 -19.83
C ALA A 275 -3.92 13.33 -19.17
N ARG A 276 -4.25 13.66 -17.91
CA ARG A 276 -3.68 14.81 -17.19
C ARG A 276 -2.43 14.47 -16.40
N TYR A 277 -2.29 13.25 -15.91
CA TYR A 277 -1.21 12.88 -14.99
C TYR A 277 -0.41 11.67 -15.42
N GLY A 278 -0.83 10.95 -16.47
CA GLY A 278 -0.15 9.75 -16.93
C GLY A 278 -0.16 8.62 -15.91
N SER A 279 -1.15 8.59 -15.02
CA SER A 279 -1.28 7.59 -13.98
C SER A 279 -2.72 7.48 -13.48
N ASP A 280 -3.13 6.24 -13.22
CA ASP A 280 -4.35 5.83 -12.51
C ASP A 280 -4.29 6.06 -10.99
N LYS A 281 -3.17 6.57 -10.47
CA LYS A 281 -2.97 6.96 -9.06
C LYS A 281 -2.25 8.31 -8.99
N PRO A 282 -2.89 9.39 -9.44
CA PRO A 282 -2.22 10.67 -9.59
C PRO A 282 -1.81 11.26 -8.24
N ASP A 283 -0.60 11.82 -8.18
CA ASP A 283 -0.17 12.68 -7.09
C ASP A 283 -0.61 14.12 -7.37
N LEU A 284 -1.60 14.58 -6.60
CA LEU A 284 -2.25 15.88 -6.77
C LEU A 284 -1.64 17.00 -5.91
N ARG A 285 -0.53 16.74 -5.21
CA ARG A 285 0.15 17.75 -4.36
C ARG A 285 0.84 18.86 -5.16
N TYR A 286 0.98 18.69 -6.47
CA TYR A 286 1.64 19.63 -7.37
C TYR A 286 0.95 19.63 -8.75
N GLY A 287 1.22 20.66 -9.55
CA GLY A 287 0.69 20.79 -10.91
C GLY A 287 1.45 19.93 -11.92
N VAL A 288 1.99 20.58 -12.97
CA VAL A 288 2.79 19.93 -14.02
C VAL A 288 1.98 18.84 -14.75
N GLU A 289 0.78 19.19 -15.19
CA GLU A 289 -0.07 18.27 -15.95
C GLU A 289 0.54 17.96 -17.33
N LEU A 290 0.16 16.80 -17.87
CA LEU A 290 0.45 16.44 -19.25
C LEU A 290 -0.37 17.31 -20.20
N THR A 291 0.23 17.64 -21.33
CA THR A 291 -0.45 18.31 -22.43
C THR A 291 -0.41 17.41 -23.65
N GLU A 292 -1.58 17.03 -24.18
CA GLU A 292 -1.65 16.32 -25.46
C GLU A 292 -1.34 17.26 -26.63
N LEU A 293 -0.48 16.80 -27.53
CA LEU A 293 -0.03 17.56 -28.71
C LEU A 293 -0.23 16.78 -30.02
N THR A 294 -0.95 15.65 -29.99
CA THR A 294 -1.19 14.80 -31.16
C THR A 294 -1.78 15.61 -32.33
N ASP A 295 -2.85 16.36 -32.08
CA ASP A 295 -3.47 17.21 -33.10
C ASP A 295 -2.65 18.46 -33.42
N TYR A 296 -2.00 19.06 -32.42
CA TYR A 296 -1.15 20.24 -32.61
C TYR A 296 0.03 19.96 -33.55
N LEU A 297 0.60 18.74 -33.49
CA LEU A 297 1.77 18.34 -34.27
C LEU A 297 1.41 17.59 -35.56
N ARG A 298 0.12 17.55 -35.94
CA ARG A 298 -0.33 16.85 -37.15
C ARG A 298 0.33 17.45 -38.39
N GLY A 299 0.92 16.61 -39.23
CA GLY A 299 1.66 17.04 -40.42
C GLY A 299 3.11 17.46 -40.16
N THR A 300 3.63 17.26 -38.94
CA THR A 300 5.06 17.41 -38.64
C THR A 300 5.94 16.51 -39.52
N GLN A 301 7.12 17.00 -39.90
CA GLN A 301 8.11 16.20 -40.63
C GLN A 301 9.08 15.46 -39.69
N PHE A 302 8.99 15.71 -38.37
CA PHE A 302 9.83 15.03 -37.41
C PHE A 302 9.36 13.58 -37.24
N ARG A 303 10.11 12.64 -37.83
CA ARG A 303 9.73 11.23 -37.99
C ARG A 303 9.26 10.53 -36.71
N VAL A 304 9.78 10.90 -35.54
CA VAL A 304 9.38 10.30 -34.26
C VAL A 304 7.93 10.65 -33.93
N PHE A 305 7.55 11.91 -34.09
CA PHE A 305 6.18 12.38 -33.83
C PHE A 305 5.24 11.98 -34.96
N ALA A 306 5.66 12.18 -36.22
CA ALA A 306 4.88 11.79 -37.39
C ALA A 306 4.54 10.29 -37.36
N GLY A 307 5.53 9.43 -37.06
CA GLY A 307 5.32 7.98 -37.01
C GLY A 307 4.36 7.53 -35.92
N ALA A 308 4.32 8.22 -34.76
CA ALA A 308 3.33 7.93 -33.72
C ALA A 308 1.91 8.37 -34.15
N ILE A 309 1.78 9.58 -34.70
CA ILE A 309 0.50 10.14 -35.17
C ILE A 309 -0.08 9.31 -36.34
N ASP A 310 0.75 8.96 -37.32
CA ASP A 310 0.35 8.18 -38.50
C ASP A 310 -0.09 6.76 -38.13
N ALA A 311 0.43 6.21 -37.03
CA ALA A 311 0.01 4.94 -36.46
C ALA A 311 -1.30 5.03 -35.65
N GLY A 312 -1.88 6.22 -35.51
CA GLY A 312 -3.07 6.46 -34.67
C GLY A 312 -2.74 6.55 -33.17
N GLY A 313 -1.47 6.74 -32.81
CA GLY A 313 -1.00 6.83 -31.44
C GLY A 313 -1.05 8.25 -30.87
N TYR A 314 -0.13 8.52 -29.94
CA TYR A 314 -0.16 9.71 -29.08
C TYR A 314 1.17 10.46 -29.10
N VAL A 315 1.09 11.79 -29.06
CA VAL A 315 2.23 12.66 -28.72
C VAL A 315 1.80 13.61 -27.62
N GLY A 316 2.52 13.60 -26.50
CA GLY A 316 2.24 14.50 -25.38
C GLY A 316 3.51 15.12 -24.82
N ALA A 317 3.31 16.12 -23.97
CA ALA A 317 4.37 16.87 -23.34
C ALA A 317 4.15 17.07 -21.84
N VAL A 318 5.25 17.31 -21.12
CA VAL A 318 5.27 17.76 -19.73
C VAL A 318 6.31 18.87 -19.58
N VAL A 319 5.95 19.94 -18.86
CA VAL A 319 6.81 21.12 -18.67
C VAL A 319 7.53 21.03 -17.33
N MET A 320 8.85 21.21 -17.34
CA MET A 320 9.69 21.41 -16.17
C MET A 320 9.92 22.91 -15.95
N PRO A 321 9.29 23.52 -14.92
CA PRO A 321 9.53 24.91 -14.57
C PRO A 321 11.01 25.15 -14.25
N GLY A 322 11.61 26.18 -14.83
CA GLY A 322 13.03 26.48 -14.65
C GLY A 322 13.98 25.44 -15.26
N GLY A 323 13.46 24.51 -16.06
CA GLY A 323 14.21 23.39 -16.64
C GLY A 323 15.32 23.81 -17.62
N ALA A 324 15.34 25.07 -18.09
CA ALA A 324 16.39 25.58 -18.97
C ALA A 324 17.76 25.73 -18.29
N GLY A 325 17.80 25.75 -16.95
CA GLY A 325 19.05 25.77 -16.18
C GLY A 325 19.83 24.46 -16.22
N GLN A 326 19.24 23.37 -16.72
CA GLN A 326 19.90 22.07 -16.81
C GLN A 326 21.06 22.09 -17.79
N THR A 327 22.17 21.47 -17.38
CA THR A 327 23.31 21.18 -18.24
C THR A 327 22.94 20.18 -19.33
N ARG A 328 23.72 20.16 -20.43
CA ARG A 328 23.54 19.18 -21.50
C ARG A 328 23.57 17.74 -20.98
N LYS A 329 24.44 17.45 -20.00
CA LYS A 329 24.58 16.13 -19.38
C LYS A 329 23.32 15.72 -18.62
N GLU A 330 22.67 16.64 -17.92
CA GLU A 330 21.40 16.37 -17.21
C GLU A 330 20.28 16.10 -18.21
N LEU A 331 20.18 16.90 -19.28
CA LEU A 331 19.22 16.70 -20.38
C LEU A 331 19.43 15.37 -21.12
N ASP A 332 20.68 14.96 -21.35
CA ASP A 332 20.99 13.65 -21.94
C ASP A 332 20.69 12.51 -20.95
N GLY A 333 20.86 12.73 -19.64
CA GLY A 333 20.49 11.77 -18.59
C GLY A 333 19.00 11.42 -18.55
N TRP A 334 18.11 12.34 -18.98
CA TRP A 334 16.69 12.03 -19.16
C TRP A 334 16.43 11.01 -20.27
N GLN A 335 17.29 10.92 -21.29
CA GLN A 335 17.19 9.88 -22.33
C GLN A 335 17.46 8.50 -21.73
N ASP A 336 18.53 8.39 -20.93
CA ASP A 336 18.91 7.13 -20.30
C ASP A 336 17.88 6.71 -19.25
N TRP A 337 17.34 7.68 -18.50
CA TRP A 337 16.24 7.49 -17.55
C TRP A 337 14.98 6.92 -18.22
N ALA A 338 14.64 7.39 -19.43
CA ALA A 338 13.49 6.90 -20.19
C ALA A 338 13.75 5.50 -20.77
N LYS A 339 14.95 5.24 -21.31
CA LYS A 339 15.34 3.92 -21.83
C LYS A 339 15.35 2.83 -20.76
N ALA A 340 15.76 3.17 -19.53
CA ALA A 340 15.69 2.27 -18.39
C ALA A 340 14.25 1.82 -18.05
N ARG A 341 13.23 2.52 -18.58
CA ARG A 341 11.80 2.21 -18.44
C ARG A 341 11.19 1.62 -19.71
N GLY A 342 12.01 1.18 -20.66
CA GLY A 342 11.55 0.55 -21.91
C GLY A 342 11.22 1.53 -23.04
N ALA A 343 11.26 2.84 -22.80
CA ALA A 343 10.99 3.83 -23.84
C ALA A 343 12.17 4.01 -24.80
N LYS A 344 11.90 4.49 -26.03
CA LYS A 344 12.95 4.78 -27.02
C LYS A 344 13.78 6.03 -26.68
N GLY A 345 13.20 6.94 -25.90
CA GLY A 345 13.82 8.18 -25.43
C GLY A 345 12.77 9.14 -24.87
N LEU A 346 13.20 10.31 -24.40
CA LEU A 346 12.34 11.38 -23.91
C LEU A 346 12.77 12.69 -24.56
N ALA A 347 12.11 13.07 -25.65
CA ALA A 347 12.57 14.20 -26.45
C ALA A 347 12.37 15.52 -25.69
N TYR A 348 13.10 16.59 -26.03
CA TYR A 348 12.95 17.86 -25.33
C TYR A 348 13.21 19.10 -26.19
N VAL A 349 12.62 20.20 -25.72
CA VAL A 349 12.88 21.59 -26.12
C VAL A 349 13.20 22.39 -24.85
N VAL A 350 14.15 23.30 -24.93
CA VAL A 350 14.48 24.25 -23.86
C VAL A 350 14.15 25.65 -24.35
N LEU A 351 13.40 26.42 -23.56
CA LEU A 351 13.11 27.81 -23.85
C LEU A 351 14.17 28.69 -23.18
N ASP A 352 14.86 29.51 -23.97
CA ASP A 352 15.83 30.46 -23.45
C ASP A 352 15.19 31.37 -22.38
N ALA A 353 15.92 31.63 -21.28
CA ALA A 353 15.38 32.40 -20.16
C ALA A 353 15.18 33.89 -20.48
N GLU A 354 15.98 34.46 -21.40
CA GLU A 354 15.92 35.87 -21.75
C GLU A 354 15.11 36.10 -23.03
N THR A 355 15.34 35.27 -24.05
CA THR A 355 14.76 35.48 -25.38
C THR A 355 13.49 34.66 -25.62
N GLY A 356 13.24 33.62 -24.82
CA GLY A 356 12.17 32.64 -25.08
C GLY A 356 12.44 31.75 -26.30
N GLU A 357 13.60 31.86 -26.94
CA GLU A 357 13.92 31.09 -28.15
C GLU A 357 14.01 29.59 -27.84
N ALA A 358 13.30 28.78 -28.64
CA ALA A 358 13.30 27.33 -28.53
C ALA A 358 14.62 26.73 -29.02
N ARG A 359 15.34 26.04 -28.13
CA ARG A 359 16.60 25.34 -28.41
C ARG A 359 16.45 23.85 -28.11
N GLY A 360 17.31 23.02 -28.70
CA GLY A 360 17.35 21.57 -28.44
C GLY A 360 17.17 20.70 -29.69
N PRO A 361 17.26 19.37 -29.54
CA PRO A 361 17.21 18.45 -30.68
C PRO A 361 15.85 18.45 -31.37
N VAL A 362 14.75 18.57 -30.63
CA VAL A 362 13.39 18.64 -31.22
C VAL A 362 13.19 19.96 -31.95
N ALA A 363 13.65 21.07 -31.38
CA ALA A 363 13.51 22.40 -31.98
C ALA A 363 14.15 22.49 -33.38
N LYS A 364 15.23 21.75 -33.64
CA LYS A 364 15.88 21.72 -34.97
C LYS A 364 15.08 20.96 -36.05
N ASN A 365 14.09 20.16 -35.64
CA ASN A 365 13.34 19.26 -36.52
C ASN A 365 11.87 19.66 -36.71
N LEU A 366 11.36 20.60 -35.91
CA LEU A 366 10.01 21.15 -36.07
C LEU A 366 9.99 22.31 -37.06
N SER A 367 8.86 22.53 -37.72
CA SER A 367 8.65 23.69 -38.59
C SER A 367 8.56 24.98 -37.74
N ALA A 368 8.82 26.13 -38.37
CA ALA A 368 8.68 27.43 -37.72
C ALA A 368 7.27 27.66 -37.15
N GLU A 369 6.23 27.16 -37.83
CA GLU A 369 4.83 27.22 -37.39
C GLU A 369 4.60 26.43 -36.11
N HIS A 370 5.02 25.16 -36.06
CA HIS A 370 4.90 24.33 -34.86
C HIS A 370 5.78 24.80 -33.70
N LEU A 371 6.85 25.56 -33.96
CA LEU A 371 7.69 26.11 -32.89
C LEU A 371 7.11 27.40 -32.31
N ALA A 372 6.55 28.26 -33.15
CA ALA A 372 6.05 29.57 -32.73
C ALA A 372 4.90 29.46 -31.72
N GLY A 373 4.04 28.45 -31.85
CA GLY A 373 2.92 28.22 -30.92
C GLY A 373 3.18 27.21 -29.80
N LEU A 374 4.37 26.59 -29.76
CA LEU A 374 4.62 25.45 -28.87
C LEU A 374 4.56 25.83 -27.39
N ALA A 375 5.18 26.96 -27.03
CA ALA A 375 5.23 27.42 -25.65
C ALA A 375 3.81 27.73 -25.13
N ASP A 376 2.99 28.37 -25.95
CA ASP A 376 1.58 28.67 -25.61
C ASP A 376 0.75 27.38 -25.51
N ALA A 377 0.94 26.43 -26.44
CA ALA A 377 0.21 25.16 -26.45
C ALA A 377 0.40 24.34 -25.17
N VAL A 378 1.61 24.37 -24.60
CA VAL A 378 1.96 23.63 -23.36
C VAL A 378 2.01 24.51 -22.11
N GLY A 379 1.67 25.80 -22.23
CA GLY A 379 1.72 26.76 -21.12
C GLY A 379 3.13 27.00 -20.55
N ALA A 380 4.19 26.79 -21.33
CA ALA A 380 5.57 27.00 -20.91
C ALA A 380 6.00 28.48 -21.01
N LYS A 381 6.95 28.87 -20.16
CA LYS A 381 7.51 30.22 -20.11
C LYS A 381 9.00 30.23 -20.47
N PRO A 382 9.58 31.38 -20.86
CA PRO A 382 11.02 31.53 -20.94
C PRO A 382 11.72 31.01 -19.68
N GLY A 383 12.71 30.13 -19.85
CA GLY A 383 13.41 29.48 -18.75
C GLY A 383 12.95 28.04 -18.44
N ASP A 384 11.90 27.55 -19.09
CA ASP A 384 11.39 26.19 -18.90
C ASP A 384 12.02 25.17 -19.87
N ALA A 385 11.89 23.88 -19.53
CA ALA A 385 12.15 22.78 -20.46
C ALA A 385 10.85 21.98 -20.70
N ILE A 386 10.57 21.66 -21.96
CA ILE A 386 9.42 20.88 -22.40
C ILE A 386 9.92 19.51 -22.79
N PHE A 387 9.44 18.46 -22.13
CA PHE A 387 9.74 17.07 -22.44
C PHE A 387 8.58 16.43 -23.20
N PHE A 388 8.88 15.51 -24.11
CA PHE A 388 7.91 14.87 -25.00
C PHE A 388 8.06 13.35 -24.99
N ALA A 389 6.93 12.66 -25.00
CA ALA A 389 6.82 11.25 -25.32
C ALA A 389 5.92 11.06 -26.53
N ALA A 390 6.28 10.08 -27.37
CA ALA A 390 5.51 9.70 -28.54
C ALA A 390 5.54 8.17 -28.67
N SER A 391 4.36 7.56 -28.76
CA SER A 391 4.21 6.12 -29.00
C SER A 391 2.99 5.84 -29.88
N ALA A 392 2.99 4.69 -30.55
CA ALA A 392 1.80 4.16 -31.21
C ALA A 392 0.73 3.77 -30.18
N GLU A 393 1.15 3.42 -28.96
CA GLU A 393 0.25 3.09 -27.85
C GLU A 393 0.15 4.27 -26.88
N THR A 394 -1.05 4.84 -26.75
CA THR A 394 -1.31 6.04 -25.93
C THR A 394 -0.85 5.87 -24.48
N ARG A 395 -1.16 4.72 -23.89
CA ARG A 395 -0.83 4.40 -22.49
C ARG A 395 0.67 4.46 -22.22
N GLU A 396 1.50 3.90 -23.10
CA GLU A 396 2.96 3.89 -22.92
C GLU A 396 3.55 5.32 -22.85
N ALA A 397 3.06 6.21 -23.73
CA ALA A 397 3.54 7.59 -23.75
C ALA A 397 3.04 8.38 -22.54
N GLN A 398 1.78 8.19 -22.14
CA GLN A 398 1.21 8.80 -20.94
C GLN A 398 1.94 8.34 -19.68
N GLU A 399 2.17 7.04 -19.49
CA GLU A 399 2.88 6.50 -18.31
C GLU A 399 4.31 7.00 -18.23
N LEU A 400 5.01 7.12 -19.37
CA LEU A 400 6.36 7.70 -19.40
C LEU A 400 6.35 9.17 -18.98
N LEU A 401 5.40 9.96 -19.47
CA LEU A 401 5.24 11.37 -19.12
C LEU A 401 4.79 11.54 -17.66
N GLY A 402 3.92 10.67 -17.14
CA GLY A 402 3.50 10.65 -15.74
C GLY A 402 4.68 10.35 -14.80
N ALA A 403 5.53 9.39 -15.17
CA ALA A 403 6.77 9.13 -14.45
C ALA A 403 7.74 10.33 -14.53
N ALA A 404 7.83 11.00 -15.68
CA ALA A 404 8.67 12.19 -15.84
C ALA A 404 8.14 13.36 -15.01
N ARG A 405 6.82 13.55 -14.96
CA ARG A 405 6.13 14.53 -14.10
C ARG A 405 6.52 14.37 -12.63
N ILE A 406 6.49 13.14 -12.10
CA ILE A 406 6.87 12.85 -10.70
C ILE A 406 8.34 13.21 -10.46
N GLU A 407 9.23 12.84 -11.38
CA GLU A 407 10.67 13.16 -11.27
C GLU A 407 10.94 14.66 -11.37
N ILE A 408 10.23 15.37 -12.25
CA ILE A 408 10.27 16.83 -12.38
C ILE A 408 9.85 17.49 -11.07
N ALA A 409 8.74 17.08 -10.48
CA ALA A 409 8.24 17.66 -9.24
C ALA A 409 9.25 17.52 -8.09
N LYS A 410 9.92 16.37 -8.00
CA LYS A 410 11.01 16.15 -7.02
C LYS A 410 12.21 17.05 -7.29
N ARG A 411 12.71 17.10 -8.52
CA ARG A 411 13.91 17.88 -8.87
C ARG A 411 13.70 19.39 -8.79
N ALA A 412 12.48 19.85 -9.09
CA ALA A 412 12.11 21.26 -9.02
C ALA A 412 11.56 21.68 -7.64
N GLY A 413 11.52 20.76 -6.66
CA GLY A 413 11.06 21.06 -5.30
C GLY A 413 9.59 21.50 -5.24
N LEU A 414 8.74 20.94 -6.11
CA LEU A 414 7.32 21.31 -6.22
C LEU A 414 6.41 20.54 -5.26
N VAL A 415 6.91 19.45 -4.67
CA VAL A 415 6.13 18.59 -3.79
C VAL A 415 6.01 19.23 -2.41
N ASP A 416 4.78 19.53 -1.99
CA ASP A 416 4.50 19.84 -0.58
C ASP A 416 4.43 18.52 0.22
N GLU A 417 5.51 18.19 0.93
CA GLU A 417 5.59 16.96 1.73
C GLU A 417 4.69 16.99 2.98
N SER A 418 4.11 18.14 3.33
CA SER A 418 3.15 18.27 4.43
C SER A 418 1.69 18.12 4.00
N ALA A 419 1.42 18.18 2.69
CA ALA A 419 0.07 18.15 2.15
C ALA A 419 -0.50 16.72 2.05
N TRP A 420 -1.81 16.63 2.25
CA TRP A 420 -2.61 15.43 1.96
C TRP A 420 -3.55 15.70 0.80
N ALA A 421 -3.33 15.01 -0.32
CA ALA A 421 -4.14 15.13 -1.52
C ALA A 421 -4.81 13.78 -1.83
N PHE A 422 -6.14 13.78 -1.79
CA PHE A 422 -6.97 12.61 -2.05
C PHE A 422 -7.76 12.76 -3.35
N CYS A 423 -7.97 11.65 -4.04
CA CYS A 423 -8.98 11.54 -5.07
C CYS A 423 -9.50 10.11 -5.19
N TRP A 424 -10.71 9.98 -5.73
CA TRP A 424 -11.21 8.72 -6.27
C TRP A 424 -10.94 8.68 -7.77
N VAL A 425 -10.39 7.58 -8.26
CA VAL A 425 -10.30 7.27 -9.68
C VAL A 425 -11.42 6.30 -10.01
N VAL A 426 -12.35 6.71 -10.88
CA VAL A 426 -13.57 5.97 -11.24
C VAL A 426 -13.62 5.73 -12.75
N ASP A 427 -14.64 4.99 -13.23
CA ASP A 427 -14.82 4.68 -14.65
C ASP A 427 -13.57 4.03 -15.27
N ALA A 428 -12.99 3.05 -14.55
CA ALA A 428 -11.85 2.30 -15.05
C ALA A 428 -12.24 1.42 -16.25
N PRO A 429 -11.32 1.20 -17.21
CA PRO A 429 -11.52 0.20 -18.26
C PRO A 429 -11.78 -1.17 -17.67
N MET A 430 -12.71 -1.92 -18.27
CA MET A 430 -13.07 -3.26 -17.83
C MET A 430 -12.05 -4.30 -18.27
N PHE A 431 -11.49 -4.13 -19.47
CA PHE A 431 -10.56 -5.06 -20.10
C PHE A 431 -9.32 -4.34 -20.63
N GLU A 432 -8.20 -5.07 -20.68
CA GLU A 432 -6.99 -4.67 -21.40
C GLU A 432 -6.54 -5.79 -22.34
N LYS A 433 -5.89 -5.42 -23.44
CA LYS A 433 -5.37 -6.40 -24.41
C LYS A 433 -4.16 -7.12 -23.83
N THR A 434 -4.07 -8.41 -24.09
CA THR A 434 -2.87 -9.20 -23.78
C THR A 434 -1.87 -9.16 -24.92
N ASP A 435 -0.58 -9.33 -24.61
CA ASP A 435 0.49 -9.44 -25.61
C ASP A 435 0.27 -10.60 -26.60
N GLU A 436 -0.49 -11.62 -26.19
CA GLU A 436 -0.80 -12.81 -26.97
C GLU A 436 -2.03 -12.64 -27.89
N GLY A 437 -2.67 -11.47 -27.91
CA GLY A 437 -3.78 -11.17 -28.81
C GLY A 437 -5.18 -11.52 -28.29
N GLY A 438 -5.40 -11.43 -26.97
CA GLY A 438 -6.70 -11.59 -26.31
C GLY A 438 -7.02 -10.45 -25.33
N TRP A 439 -7.91 -10.72 -24.38
CA TRP A 439 -8.32 -9.77 -23.33
C TRP A 439 -8.06 -10.35 -21.94
N THR A 440 -7.64 -9.49 -21.01
CA THR A 440 -7.64 -9.77 -19.57
C THR A 440 -8.45 -8.71 -18.84
N ALA A 441 -8.95 -9.04 -17.65
CA ALA A 441 -9.65 -8.07 -16.80
C ALA A 441 -8.63 -7.11 -16.14
N VAL A 442 -8.96 -5.82 -16.08
CA VAL A 442 -8.08 -4.81 -15.45
C VAL A 442 -8.03 -4.99 -13.92
N HIS A 443 -9.18 -5.23 -13.28
CA HIS A 443 -9.25 -5.49 -11.84
C HIS A 443 -9.37 -6.99 -11.54
N HIS A 444 -10.53 -7.59 -11.83
CA HIS A 444 -10.75 -9.03 -11.75
C HIS A 444 -12.01 -9.42 -12.55
N PRO A 445 -12.17 -10.70 -12.94
CA PRO A 445 -13.26 -11.17 -13.80
C PRO A 445 -14.69 -11.04 -13.26
N PHE A 446 -14.87 -10.63 -11.99
CA PHE A 446 -16.18 -10.48 -11.33
C PHE A 446 -16.64 -9.03 -11.22
N THR A 447 -15.85 -8.09 -11.74
CA THR A 447 -16.20 -6.66 -11.74
C THR A 447 -17.34 -6.40 -12.72
N SER A 448 -18.36 -5.66 -12.29
CA SER A 448 -19.51 -5.32 -13.13
C SER A 448 -19.12 -4.30 -14.19
N PRO A 449 -19.52 -4.49 -15.46
CA PRO A 449 -19.58 -3.39 -16.41
C PRO A 449 -20.53 -2.31 -15.87
N ASN A 450 -20.30 -1.07 -16.25
CA ASN A 450 -21.24 -0.01 -15.93
C ASN A 450 -22.56 -0.17 -16.73
N SER A 451 -23.59 0.61 -16.37
CA SER A 451 -24.91 0.51 -17.00
C SER A 451 -24.91 0.80 -18.52
N GLU A 452 -23.94 1.56 -19.03
CA GLU A 452 -23.83 1.84 -20.47
C GLU A 452 -23.19 0.68 -21.26
N TRP A 453 -22.47 -0.21 -20.59
CA TRP A 453 -21.67 -1.26 -21.20
C TRP A 453 -22.21 -2.67 -20.96
N VAL A 454 -23.05 -2.90 -19.95
CA VAL A 454 -23.54 -4.23 -19.55
C VAL A 454 -24.12 -5.06 -20.69
N ASP A 455 -24.77 -4.44 -21.68
CA ASP A 455 -25.42 -5.13 -22.79
C ASP A 455 -24.58 -5.17 -24.09
N ARG A 456 -23.38 -4.58 -24.11
CA ARG A 456 -22.60 -4.39 -25.35
C ARG A 456 -21.07 -4.36 -25.19
N PHE A 457 -20.52 -4.76 -24.06
CA PHE A 457 -19.07 -4.67 -23.82
C PHE A 457 -18.24 -5.51 -24.80
N GLU A 458 -18.83 -6.52 -25.42
CA GLU A 458 -18.20 -7.36 -26.45
C GLU A 458 -18.01 -6.62 -27.78
N ASP A 459 -18.83 -5.61 -28.07
CA ASP A 459 -18.78 -4.86 -29.33
C ASP A 459 -17.54 -3.95 -29.41
N ALA A 460 -17.08 -3.46 -28.25
CA ALA A 460 -15.89 -2.63 -28.13
C ALA A 460 -15.21 -2.83 -26.76
N PRO A 461 -14.52 -3.97 -26.53
CA PRO A 461 -13.95 -4.29 -25.23
C PRO A 461 -12.85 -3.31 -24.77
N ASP A 462 -12.16 -2.64 -25.70
CA ASP A 462 -11.18 -1.58 -25.43
C ASP A 462 -11.80 -0.31 -24.82
N ARG A 463 -13.12 -0.17 -24.91
CA ARG A 463 -13.86 1.01 -24.45
C ARG A 463 -14.80 0.70 -23.30
N ALA A 464 -15.01 -0.59 -23.01
CA ALA A 464 -15.89 -1.03 -21.94
C ALA A 464 -15.41 -0.49 -20.60
N LEU A 465 -16.31 0.16 -19.85
CA LEU A 465 -16.03 0.72 -18.54
C LEU A 465 -16.72 -0.10 -17.45
N ALA A 466 -16.07 -0.14 -16.28
CA ALA A 466 -16.52 -0.85 -15.11
C ALA A 466 -17.04 0.09 -14.03
N TYR A 467 -17.94 -0.41 -13.18
CA TYR A 467 -18.19 0.19 -11.86
C TYR A 467 -17.05 -0.19 -10.91
N ALA A 468 -15.86 0.36 -11.16
CA ALA A 468 -14.66 0.15 -10.39
C ALA A 468 -14.07 1.48 -9.96
N TYR A 469 -13.54 1.50 -8.74
CA TYR A 469 -13.13 2.72 -8.06
C TYR A 469 -11.91 2.46 -7.16
N ASP A 470 -10.93 3.35 -7.27
CA ASP A 470 -9.72 3.35 -6.45
C ASP A 470 -9.62 4.66 -5.68
N ILE A 471 -9.28 4.57 -4.39
CA ILE A 471 -8.98 5.75 -3.57
C ILE A 471 -7.46 5.93 -3.49
N VAL A 472 -7.03 7.14 -3.84
CA VAL A 472 -5.62 7.51 -3.97
C VAL A 472 -5.31 8.60 -2.95
N CYS A 473 -4.16 8.48 -2.28
CA CYS A 473 -3.60 9.48 -1.39
C CYS A 473 -2.15 9.75 -1.76
N ASN A 474 -1.81 11.00 -2.11
CA ASN A 474 -0.44 11.42 -2.44
C ASN A 474 0.24 10.52 -3.49
N GLY A 475 -0.48 10.14 -4.55
CA GLY A 475 0.01 9.25 -5.60
C GLY A 475 0.11 7.76 -5.23
N ASN A 476 -0.45 7.38 -4.07
CA ASN A 476 -0.51 6.00 -3.61
C ASN A 476 -1.95 5.52 -3.65
N GLU A 477 -2.23 4.47 -4.41
CA GLU A 477 -3.48 3.71 -4.32
C GLU A 477 -3.56 3.09 -2.91
N ILE A 478 -4.50 3.54 -2.08
CA ILE A 478 -4.64 3.07 -0.69
C ILE A 478 -5.80 2.10 -0.52
N GLY A 479 -6.70 2.02 -1.50
CA GLY A 479 -7.73 1.01 -1.59
C GLY A 479 -8.38 0.98 -2.97
N GLY A 480 -9.00 -0.14 -3.30
CA GLY A 480 -9.62 -0.38 -4.59
C GLY A 480 -10.77 -1.37 -4.49
N GLY A 481 -11.77 -1.21 -5.35
CA GLY A 481 -13.03 -1.92 -5.26
C GLY A 481 -13.85 -1.87 -6.54
N SER A 482 -14.93 -2.65 -6.55
CA SER A 482 -15.91 -2.60 -7.63
C SER A 482 -17.26 -3.13 -7.19
N ILE A 483 -18.30 -2.74 -7.94
CA ILE A 483 -19.58 -3.45 -7.93
C ILE A 483 -19.39 -4.79 -8.65
N ARG A 484 -20.01 -5.84 -8.12
CA ARG A 484 -19.83 -7.21 -8.63
C ARG A 484 -20.92 -7.61 -9.60
N ILE A 485 -20.55 -8.48 -10.52
CA ILE A 485 -21.51 -9.20 -11.35
C ILE A 485 -22.24 -10.20 -10.44
N HIS A 486 -23.56 -10.02 -10.29
CA HIS A 486 -24.44 -10.98 -9.62
C HIS A 486 -25.30 -11.78 -10.62
N ARG A 487 -25.33 -11.36 -11.89
CA ARG A 487 -26.09 -12.01 -12.96
C ARG A 487 -25.26 -13.07 -13.67
N ARG A 488 -25.74 -14.30 -13.66
CA ARG A 488 -25.06 -15.46 -14.29
C ARG A 488 -24.78 -15.25 -15.78
N ASP A 489 -25.73 -14.70 -16.52
CA ASP A 489 -25.61 -14.49 -17.96
C ASP A 489 -24.52 -13.46 -18.30
N VAL A 490 -24.42 -12.38 -17.50
CA VAL A 490 -23.36 -11.38 -17.64
C VAL A 490 -22.00 -11.98 -17.29
N GLN A 491 -21.91 -12.74 -16.20
CA GLN A 491 -20.65 -13.37 -15.79
C GLN A 491 -20.11 -14.35 -16.85
N GLN A 492 -21.02 -15.10 -17.48
CA GLN A 492 -20.66 -16.03 -18.55
C GLN A 492 -20.11 -15.29 -19.77
N ARG A 493 -20.76 -14.20 -20.21
CA ARG A 493 -20.27 -13.37 -21.32
C ARG A 493 -18.89 -12.79 -21.05
N VAL A 494 -18.61 -12.39 -19.81
CA VAL A 494 -17.27 -11.94 -19.39
C VAL A 494 -16.25 -13.07 -19.50
N PHE A 495 -16.56 -14.27 -19.01
CA PHE A 495 -15.66 -15.42 -19.15
C PHE A 495 -15.37 -15.80 -20.60
N GLU A 496 -16.39 -15.81 -21.45
CA GLU A 496 -16.25 -16.07 -22.88
C GLU A 496 -15.32 -15.06 -23.56
N LEU A 497 -15.45 -13.77 -23.24
CA LEU A 497 -14.57 -12.72 -23.76
C LEU A 497 -13.12 -12.85 -23.27
N LEU A 498 -12.92 -13.30 -22.03
CA LEU A 498 -11.61 -13.59 -21.45
C LEU A 498 -11.01 -14.92 -21.95
N GLY A 499 -11.71 -15.64 -22.83
CA GLY A 499 -11.25 -16.93 -23.36
C GLY A 499 -11.31 -18.08 -22.35
N ILE A 500 -12.05 -17.93 -21.25
CA ILE A 500 -12.22 -18.96 -20.23
C ILE A 500 -13.33 -19.90 -20.68
N THR A 501 -13.02 -21.18 -20.89
CA THR A 501 -14.01 -22.15 -21.36
C THR A 501 -15.04 -22.49 -20.26
N PRO A 502 -16.23 -23.00 -20.61
CA PRO A 502 -17.20 -23.48 -19.62
C PRO A 502 -16.62 -24.53 -18.67
N GLU A 503 -15.76 -25.44 -19.16
CA GLU A 503 -15.09 -26.45 -18.35
C GLU A 503 -14.10 -25.82 -17.37
N GLU A 504 -13.32 -24.83 -17.81
CA GLU A 504 -12.38 -24.09 -16.95
C GLU A 504 -13.11 -23.23 -15.92
N ALA A 505 -14.19 -22.56 -16.32
CA ALA A 505 -15.03 -21.77 -15.43
C ALA A 505 -15.69 -22.65 -14.37
N GLN A 506 -16.21 -23.83 -14.76
CA GLN A 506 -16.78 -24.80 -13.83
C GLN A 506 -15.73 -25.39 -12.89
N ASP A 507 -14.54 -25.71 -13.41
CA ASP A 507 -13.46 -26.23 -12.58
C ASP A 507 -13.02 -25.18 -11.56
N LYS A 508 -12.64 -23.98 -11.99
CA LYS A 508 -12.06 -22.94 -11.13
C LYS A 508 -13.10 -22.25 -10.24
N PHE A 509 -14.28 -21.95 -10.78
CA PHE A 509 -15.28 -21.07 -10.17
C PHE A 509 -16.66 -21.73 -10.01
N GLY A 510 -16.79 -23.04 -10.26
CA GLY A 510 -18.10 -23.72 -10.25
C GLY A 510 -18.89 -23.55 -8.95
N PHE A 511 -18.21 -23.52 -7.80
CA PHE A 511 -18.87 -23.29 -6.50
C PHE A 511 -19.47 -21.88 -6.37
N LEU A 512 -18.82 -20.87 -6.95
CA LEU A 512 -19.31 -19.49 -6.95
C LEU A 512 -20.47 -19.34 -7.96
N LEU A 513 -20.32 -19.89 -9.16
CA LEU A 513 -21.36 -19.87 -10.19
C LEU A 513 -22.63 -20.62 -9.75
N GLU A 514 -22.45 -21.73 -9.02
CA GLU A 514 -23.55 -22.44 -8.39
C GLU A 514 -24.22 -21.58 -7.31
N ALA A 515 -23.44 -20.94 -6.43
CA ALA A 515 -24.00 -20.01 -5.44
C ALA A 515 -24.81 -18.88 -6.08
N PHE A 516 -24.35 -18.35 -7.22
CA PHE A 516 -25.07 -17.32 -7.99
C PHE A 516 -26.37 -17.82 -8.65
N SER A 517 -26.62 -19.13 -8.64
CA SER A 517 -27.91 -19.68 -9.09
C SER A 517 -28.99 -19.64 -8.00
N TYR A 518 -28.63 -19.31 -6.75
CA TYR A 518 -29.53 -19.29 -5.60
C TYR A 518 -29.87 -17.87 -5.12
N GLY A 519 -30.04 -16.93 -6.05
CA GLY A 519 -30.50 -15.57 -5.77
C GLY A 519 -29.45 -14.65 -5.13
N PRO A 520 -28.27 -14.47 -5.75
CA PRO A 520 -27.27 -13.53 -5.26
C PRO A 520 -27.83 -12.10 -5.30
N PRO A 521 -27.67 -11.30 -4.24
CA PRO A 521 -28.06 -9.89 -4.28
C PRO A 521 -27.10 -9.09 -5.17
N PRO A 522 -27.50 -7.93 -5.70
CA PRO A 522 -26.53 -6.92 -6.13
C PRO A 522 -25.59 -6.63 -4.97
N HIS A 523 -24.28 -6.60 -5.20
CA HIS A 523 -23.29 -6.40 -4.15
C HIS A 523 -22.05 -5.72 -4.71
N GLY A 524 -21.31 -5.07 -3.83
CA GLY A 524 -20.09 -4.36 -4.14
C GLY A 524 -19.23 -4.19 -2.90
N GLY A 525 -17.96 -3.89 -3.10
CA GLY A 525 -17.05 -3.75 -1.97
C GLY A 525 -15.75 -3.06 -2.33
N ILE A 526 -14.87 -2.98 -1.33
CA ILE A 526 -13.58 -2.31 -1.42
C ILE A 526 -12.60 -3.02 -0.49
N ALA A 527 -11.32 -3.03 -0.85
CA ALA A 527 -10.25 -3.45 0.03
C ALA A 527 -9.21 -2.34 0.15
N PHE A 528 -8.84 -1.98 1.37
CA PHE A 528 -7.74 -1.04 1.63
C PHE A 528 -6.43 -1.81 1.81
N GLY A 529 -5.37 -1.36 1.15
CA GLY A 529 -3.99 -1.78 1.40
C GLY A 529 -3.54 -1.29 2.78
N TRP A 530 -3.83 -2.07 3.82
CA TRP A 530 -3.78 -1.59 5.20
C TRP A 530 -2.37 -1.22 5.66
N ASP A 531 -1.36 -1.96 5.17
CA ASP A 531 0.05 -1.62 5.39
C ASP A 531 0.41 -0.27 4.79
N ARG A 532 -0.11 0.08 3.61
CA ARG A 532 0.16 1.34 2.92
C ARG A 532 -0.55 2.51 3.60
N VAL A 533 -1.80 2.32 4.04
CA VAL A 533 -2.53 3.31 4.85
C VAL A 533 -1.74 3.64 6.13
N CYS A 534 -1.29 2.62 6.87
CA CYS A 534 -0.50 2.82 8.08
C CYS A 534 0.86 3.47 7.78
N MET A 535 1.52 3.11 6.68
CA MET A 535 2.80 3.69 6.25
C MET A 535 2.66 5.20 6.03
N LEU A 536 1.64 5.63 5.30
CA LEU A 536 1.37 7.05 5.05
C LEU A 536 1.08 7.80 6.36
N LEU A 537 0.17 7.30 7.19
CA LEU A 537 -0.17 7.91 8.48
C LEU A 537 1.02 7.98 9.46
N ALA A 538 1.95 7.03 9.37
CA ALA A 538 3.18 7.03 10.16
C ALA A 538 4.27 7.96 9.60
N GLY A 539 4.10 8.51 8.39
CA GLY A 539 5.13 9.26 7.67
C GLY A 539 6.36 8.40 7.35
N ALA A 540 6.15 7.11 7.05
CA ALA A 540 7.23 6.16 6.81
C ALA A 540 7.51 5.97 5.32
N ASP A 541 8.78 5.77 4.96
CA ASP A 541 9.20 5.55 3.56
C ASP A 541 8.93 4.12 3.04
N SER A 542 8.52 3.21 3.92
CA SER A 542 8.40 1.79 3.61
C SER A 542 7.35 1.12 4.50
N ILE A 543 6.55 0.24 3.90
CA ILE A 543 5.56 -0.58 4.63
C ILE A 543 6.22 -1.49 5.68
N ARG A 544 7.52 -1.76 5.56
CA ARG A 544 8.28 -2.55 6.55
C ARG A 544 8.36 -1.88 7.91
N GLU A 545 8.27 -0.55 7.97
CA GLU A 545 8.30 0.19 9.22
C GLU A 545 7.01 0.01 10.03
N VAL A 546 5.90 -0.31 9.37
CA VAL A 546 4.58 -0.51 10.00
C VAL A 546 4.18 -1.98 10.13
N ILE A 547 5.09 -2.91 9.79
CA ILE A 547 4.94 -4.35 10.02
C ILE A 547 5.88 -4.77 11.15
N ALA A 548 5.38 -5.58 12.09
CA ALA A 548 6.18 -5.99 13.25
C ALA A 548 7.43 -6.78 12.82
N PHE A 549 7.25 -7.79 11.97
CA PHE A 549 8.32 -8.68 11.50
C PHE A 549 8.26 -8.84 9.96
N PRO A 550 8.70 -7.83 9.20
CA PRO A 550 8.61 -7.84 7.75
C PRO A 550 9.68 -8.74 7.12
N LYS A 551 9.45 -9.16 5.87
CA LYS A 551 10.45 -9.81 5.01
C LYS A 551 11.28 -8.76 4.28
N THR A 552 12.50 -9.11 3.89
CA THR A 552 13.34 -8.32 2.97
C THR A 552 12.82 -8.43 1.53
N ARG A 553 13.43 -7.67 0.61
CA ARG A 553 13.11 -7.69 -0.83
C ARG A 553 13.33 -9.07 -1.51
N GLY A 554 13.81 -10.09 -0.81
CA GLY A 554 13.89 -11.46 -1.35
C GLY A 554 12.89 -12.43 -0.72
N GLY A 555 11.94 -11.93 0.07
CA GLY A 555 11.07 -12.79 0.90
C GLY A 555 11.80 -13.40 2.11
N PHE A 556 13.09 -13.11 2.29
CA PHE A 556 13.90 -13.61 3.40
C PHE A 556 13.63 -12.85 4.69
N ASP A 557 13.55 -13.58 5.80
CA ASP A 557 13.44 -13.06 7.17
C ASP A 557 14.80 -13.13 7.89
N PRO A 558 15.51 -11.99 8.06
CA PRO A 558 16.80 -11.96 8.74
C PRO A 558 16.74 -12.33 10.23
N LEU A 559 15.57 -12.23 10.86
CA LEU A 559 15.39 -12.54 12.28
C LEU A 559 15.41 -14.04 12.52
N THR A 560 14.62 -14.78 11.74
CA THR A 560 14.46 -16.23 11.91
C THR A 560 15.33 -17.06 10.96
N GLY A 561 15.86 -16.44 9.91
CA GLY A 561 16.58 -17.11 8.83
C GLY A 561 15.68 -17.80 7.81
N ALA A 562 14.36 -17.54 7.83
CA ALA A 562 13.42 -18.15 6.90
C ALA A 562 13.48 -17.54 5.49
N PRO A 563 13.17 -18.29 4.42
CA PRO A 563 12.86 -19.73 4.42
C PRO A 563 14.12 -20.60 4.60
N THR A 564 13.95 -21.78 5.19
CA THR A 564 15.03 -22.77 5.37
C THR A 564 14.67 -24.09 4.70
N PRO A 565 15.66 -24.93 4.34
CA PRO A 565 15.38 -26.31 3.94
C PRO A 565 14.62 -27.07 5.03
N ILE A 566 13.69 -27.93 4.62
CA ILE A 566 13.02 -28.89 5.53
C ILE A 566 13.83 -30.19 5.62
N THR A 567 13.57 -30.97 6.67
CA THR A 567 14.19 -32.29 6.83
C THR A 567 13.66 -33.29 5.79
N ALA A 568 14.43 -34.33 5.48
CA ALA A 568 14.01 -35.40 4.59
C ALA A 568 12.72 -36.12 5.08
N GLN A 569 12.57 -36.25 6.41
CA GLN A 569 11.38 -36.80 7.03
C GLN A 569 10.16 -35.93 6.74
N GLN A 570 10.23 -34.62 6.99
CA GLN A 570 9.12 -33.69 6.70
C GLN A 570 8.74 -33.70 5.22
N ARG A 571 9.72 -33.74 4.31
CA ARG A 571 9.47 -33.79 2.86
C ARG A 571 8.71 -35.06 2.45
N THR A 572 9.09 -36.20 3.04
CA THR A 572 8.44 -37.50 2.81
C THR A 572 7.02 -37.49 3.35
N GLU A 573 6.82 -37.04 4.58
CA GLU A 573 5.51 -36.99 5.23
C GLU A 573 4.57 -36.02 4.51
N ALA A 574 5.05 -34.86 4.09
CA ALA A 574 4.25 -33.89 3.34
C ALA A 574 3.83 -34.38 1.94
N GLY A 575 4.39 -35.50 1.45
CA GLY A 575 4.03 -36.06 0.15
C GLY A 575 4.45 -35.20 -1.04
N ILE A 576 5.49 -34.36 -0.89
CA ILE A 576 5.96 -33.44 -1.94
C ILE A 576 6.31 -34.19 -3.23
N ASP A 577 6.97 -35.34 -3.08
CA ASP A 577 7.42 -36.18 -4.22
C ASP A 577 6.39 -37.28 -4.56
N ALA A 578 5.20 -37.26 -3.98
CA ALA A 578 4.18 -38.27 -4.25
C ALA A 578 3.66 -38.12 -5.68
N LYS A 579 3.67 -39.22 -6.44
CA LYS A 579 3.03 -39.25 -7.76
C LYS A 579 1.51 -39.13 -7.57
N PRO A 580 0.85 -38.12 -8.17
CA PRO A 580 -0.60 -38.01 -8.11
C PRO A 580 -1.22 -39.31 -8.62
N LYS A 581 -2.15 -39.89 -7.85
CA LYS A 581 -2.99 -40.96 -8.38
C LYS A 581 -3.84 -40.38 -9.51
N PRO A 582 -4.12 -41.13 -10.59
CA PRO A 582 -5.08 -40.69 -11.61
C PRO A 582 -6.36 -40.22 -10.93
N ALA A 583 -6.91 -39.09 -11.38
CA ALA A 583 -8.10 -38.51 -10.79
C ALA A 583 -9.18 -39.58 -10.64
N GLN A 584 -9.53 -39.92 -9.40
CA GLN A 584 -10.85 -40.50 -9.15
C GLN A 584 -11.86 -39.40 -9.47
N ALA A 585 -13.01 -39.77 -10.04
CA ALA A 585 -14.09 -38.84 -10.33
C ALA A 585 -14.26 -37.86 -9.15
N PRO A 586 -14.36 -36.55 -9.40
CA PRO A 586 -14.34 -35.55 -8.35
C PRO A 586 -15.32 -35.97 -7.25
N HIS A 587 -14.83 -36.03 -6.01
CA HIS A 587 -15.72 -36.12 -4.87
C HIS A 587 -16.71 -34.97 -5.03
N PRO A 588 -18.02 -35.22 -5.03
CA PRO A 588 -18.99 -34.13 -5.07
C PRO A 588 -18.77 -33.36 -3.77
N GLY A 589 -18.05 -32.25 -3.83
CA GLY A 589 -18.06 -31.26 -2.76
C GLY A 589 -19.43 -30.63 -2.77
N THR A 590 -20.45 -31.36 -2.27
CA THR A 590 -21.88 -31.01 -2.16
C THR A 590 -22.57 -30.31 -3.35
N ALA A 591 -21.88 -30.13 -4.47
CA ALA A 591 -22.37 -29.61 -5.74
C ALA A 591 -23.08 -30.73 -6.49
N GLY A 592 -24.20 -31.18 -5.94
CA GLY A 592 -25.25 -31.80 -6.73
C GLY A 592 -26.33 -30.74 -6.92
N PRO A 593 -26.85 -30.51 -8.13
CA PRO A 593 -27.98 -29.60 -8.30
C PRO A 593 -29.09 -30.05 -7.33
N ALA A 594 -29.47 -29.18 -6.40
CA ALA A 594 -30.63 -29.44 -5.57
C ALA A 594 -31.82 -29.62 -6.52
N ALA A 595 -32.50 -30.77 -6.42
CA ALA A 595 -33.70 -31.01 -7.21
C ALA A 595 -34.68 -29.84 -6.97
N PRO A 596 -35.34 -29.31 -8.01
CA PRO A 596 -36.30 -28.22 -7.84
C PRO A 596 -37.34 -28.65 -6.80
N VAL A 597 -37.54 -27.80 -5.78
CA VAL A 597 -38.59 -28.00 -4.79
C VAL A 597 -39.91 -27.97 -5.56
N SER A 598 -40.57 -29.12 -5.66
CA SER A 598 -41.89 -29.20 -6.29
C SER A 598 -42.84 -28.35 -5.46
N THR A 599 -43.26 -27.21 -6.03
CA THR A 599 -44.36 -26.40 -5.50
C THR A 599 -45.61 -27.29 -5.40
N PRO A 600 -46.26 -27.40 -4.23
CA PRO A 600 -47.58 -28.01 -4.18
C PRO A 600 -48.55 -27.15 -5.00
N THR A 601 -49.24 -27.81 -5.94
CA THR A 601 -50.31 -27.26 -6.78
C THR A 601 -51.46 -26.67 -5.98
#